data_AF-A0A5N4EIU9-F1
#
_entry.id   AF-A0A5N4EIU9-F1
#
_cell.length_a   1.000
_cell.length_b   1.000
_cell.length_c   1.000
_cell.angle_alpha   90.00
_cell.angle_beta   90.00
_cell.angle_gamma   90.00
#
_symmetry.space_group_name_H-M   'P 1'
#
loop_
_entity.id
_entity.type
_entity.pdbx_description
1 polymer ?
#
loop_
_entity_poly.entity_id
_entity_poly.type
_entity_poly.pdbx_seq_one_letter_code
_entity_poly.pdbx_strand_id
1 'polypeptide(L)'
;MLVLRWHCCGSSGVLQAVQWLVSHCPCALDLCCQTLVQYVEDGVSREFSGRFFHDRRERRQGGLASQEPSVVIELFNSVLHFLASVASSEQLCDLSWPVPEFAEAGGSQLLPHLHWNTPEHLAWLKQAVLGFQLPQMDLPPPGAPWLPVCSMVVQYASQIPSSRHTQPVLQSQVESLLRSTYRRWKSKSPSPGPGPGPSVAEIPWDDIVALCINHRLRDWTPPRLPVTSEALSEDGQICVYFFKDDLKKYDIPLSWEQARMQTQKELQLSHGRFGIRPLHPSANKLSTPSLHMPRQAKRNVERGREGRLPSAEELTQGASAQELLAQCLSSGLLLEKEESKRFEDQLQQCLSEDSGAFTGSVSLPLYLPQTLVSLPQTAEPVMRASTTTSPQNKRTGEQLQLSEVTGTSLTERLKHLEGLIRSSREEEVASELHLSALLDMVDI
;
A
#
# COMPACT_ATOMS: atom_id res chain seq x y z
N MET A 1 16.38 -43.38 -49.87
CA MET A 1 15.51 -44.55 -49.73
C MET A 1 15.95 -45.33 -48.51
N LEU A 2 15.32 -45.10 -47.36
CA LEU A 2 15.48 -45.91 -46.15
C LEU A 2 14.09 -46.04 -45.55
N VAL A 3 13.46 -47.18 -45.85
CA VAL A 3 12.14 -47.58 -45.38
C VAL A 3 12.30 -48.04 -43.94
N LEU A 4 11.90 -47.21 -42.98
CA LEU A 4 11.75 -47.64 -41.59
C LEU A 4 10.35 -48.26 -41.43
N ARG A 5 10.37 -49.59 -41.42
CA ARG A 5 9.24 -50.48 -41.23
C ARG A 5 8.79 -50.36 -39.78
N TRP A 6 7.70 -49.63 -39.54
CA TRP A 6 7.04 -49.61 -38.24
C TRP A 6 6.34 -50.95 -38.01
N HIS A 7 6.95 -51.80 -37.18
CA HIS A 7 6.30 -52.99 -36.62
C HIS A 7 6.03 -52.77 -35.14
N CYS A 8 4.81 -53.10 -34.73
CA CYS A 8 4.22 -52.82 -33.43
C CYS A 8 5.02 -53.43 -32.27
N CYS A 9 5.85 -52.60 -31.63
CA CYS A 9 6.25 -52.72 -30.22
C CYS A 9 6.04 -51.33 -29.59
N GLY A 10 4.76 -51.00 -29.37
CA GLY A 10 4.30 -49.62 -29.18
C GLY A 10 4.79 -48.91 -27.90
N SER A 11 5.35 -49.61 -26.90
CA SER A 11 5.79 -48.97 -25.65
C SER A 11 7.31 -48.84 -25.52
N SER A 12 8.10 -49.83 -25.95
CA SER A 12 9.56 -49.80 -25.79
C SER A 12 10.24 -48.82 -26.75
N GLY A 13 9.78 -48.76 -28.01
CA GLY A 13 10.31 -47.81 -29.00
C GLY A 13 9.99 -46.35 -28.65
N VAL A 14 8.80 -46.10 -28.08
CA VAL A 14 8.40 -44.77 -27.61
C VAL A 14 9.23 -44.38 -26.39
N LEU A 15 9.42 -45.29 -25.42
CA LEU A 15 10.26 -45.03 -24.26
C LEU A 15 11.71 -44.70 -24.65
N GLN A 16 12.27 -45.45 -25.60
CA GLN A 16 13.65 -45.22 -26.09
C GLN A 16 13.78 -43.90 -26.85
N ALA A 17 12.77 -43.54 -27.66
CA ALA A 17 12.73 -42.26 -28.36
C ALA A 17 12.58 -41.08 -27.38
N VAL A 18 11.73 -41.21 -26.35
CA VAL A 18 11.57 -40.20 -25.30
C VAL A 18 12.85 -40.07 -24.48
N GLN A 19 13.50 -41.17 -24.09
CA GLN A 19 14.80 -41.13 -23.39
C GLN A 19 15.89 -40.48 -24.25
N TRP A 20 15.90 -40.76 -25.55
CA TRP A 20 16.82 -40.11 -26.49
C TRP A 20 16.54 -38.60 -26.59
N LEU A 21 15.27 -38.19 -26.71
CA LEU A 21 14.89 -36.77 -26.74
C LEU A 21 15.22 -36.05 -25.42
N VAL A 22 14.98 -36.68 -24.27
CA VAL A 22 15.30 -36.10 -22.96
C VAL A 22 16.82 -35.94 -22.78
N SER A 23 17.61 -36.90 -23.25
CA SER A 23 19.09 -36.82 -23.18
C SER A 23 19.71 -35.85 -24.18
N HIS A 24 18.97 -35.45 -25.22
CA HIS A 24 19.40 -34.47 -26.23
C HIS A 24 18.58 -33.18 -26.18
N CYS A 25 17.83 -32.95 -25.09
CA CYS A 25 17.03 -31.76 -24.93
C CYS A 25 17.98 -30.56 -24.76
N PRO A 26 17.87 -29.50 -25.57
CA PRO A 26 18.62 -28.28 -25.32
C PRO A 26 18.28 -27.75 -23.92
N CYS A 27 19.22 -27.02 -23.30
CA CYS A 27 18.99 -26.42 -21.99
C CYS A 27 17.67 -25.65 -22.01
N ALA A 28 16.84 -25.86 -20.98
CA ALA A 28 15.56 -25.19 -20.84
C ALA A 28 15.77 -23.67 -21.00
N LEU A 29 15.01 -23.07 -21.92
CA LEU A 29 14.98 -21.62 -22.06
C LEU A 29 14.53 -21.04 -20.72
N ASP A 30 15.28 -20.09 -20.16
CA ASP A 30 14.94 -19.39 -18.91
C ASP A 30 13.84 -18.34 -19.17
N LEU A 31 12.73 -18.83 -19.73
CA LEU A 31 11.54 -18.06 -20.05
C LEU A 31 10.65 -18.01 -18.81
N CYS A 32 10.41 -16.80 -18.32
CA CYS A 32 9.48 -16.54 -17.24
C CYS A 32 8.11 -16.15 -17.80
N CYS A 33 7.06 -16.37 -17.00
CA CYS A 33 5.71 -15.96 -17.30
C CYS A 33 5.11 -15.23 -16.11
N GLN A 34 4.57 -14.04 -16.35
CA GLN A 34 3.84 -13.25 -15.35
C GLN A 34 2.62 -12.62 -16.01
N THR A 35 1.61 -12.24 -15.22
CA THR A 35 0.52 -11.41 -15.74
C THR A 35 1.08 -10.02 -16.06
N LEU A 36 0.49 -9.30 -17.01
CA LEU A 36 0.97 -7.97 -17.41
C LEU A 36 1.05 -6.99 -16.22
N VAL A 37 0.05 -7.02 -15.35
CA VAL A 37 0.03 -6.17 -14.15
C VAL A 37 1.15 -6.56 -13.20
N GLN A 38 1.29 -7.85 -12.90
CA GLN A 38 2.36 -8.34 -12.02
C GLN A 38 3.75 -8.04 -12.58
N TYR A 39 3.94 -8.21 -13.89
CA TYR A 39 5.20 -7.92 -14.58
C TYR A 39 5.63 -6.46 -14.40
N VAL A 40 4.68 -5.53 -14.56
CA VAL A 40 4.94 -4.11 -14.37
C VAL A 40 5.18 -3.78 -12.89
N GLU A 41 4.36 -4.30 -11.98
CA GLU A 41 4.50 -4.05 -10.54
C GLU A 41 5.83 -4.60 -9.99
N ASP A 42 6.22 -5.83 -10.34
CA ASP A 42 7.48 -6.44 -9.93
C ASP A 42 8.68 -5.68 -10.51
N GLY A 43 8.60 -5.27 -11.78
CA GLY A 43 9.64 -4.47 -12.43
C GLY A 43 9.83 -3.09 -11.79
N VAL A 44 8.72 -2.40 -11.50
CA VAL A 44 8.73 -1.11 -10.80
C VAL A 44 9.22 -1.28 -9.35
N SER A 45 8.80 -2.32 -8.66
CA SER A 45 9.27 -2.62 -7.31
C SER A 45 10.79 -2.82 -7.26
N ARG A 46 11.33 -3.57 -8.23
CA ARG A 46 12.76 -3.87 -8.33
C ARG A 46 13.61 -2.66 -8.70
N GLU A 47 13.22 -1.92 -9.75
CA GLU A 47 14.09 -0.87 -10.32
C GLU A 47 13.76 0.55 -9.83
N PHE A 48 12.52 0.83 -9.44
CA PHE A 48 12.10 2.18 -9.03
C PHE A 48 11.97 2.30 -7.51
N SER A 49 11.15 1.46 -6.88
CA SER A 49 10.69 1.68 -5.49
C SER A 49 11.84 1.80 -4.49
N GLY A 50 12.79 0.87 -4.53
CA GLY A 50 13.95 0.91 -3.62
C GLY A 50 14.76 2.20 -3.75
N ARG A 51 15.03 2.65 -4.99
CA ARG A 51 15.81 3.86 -5.27
C ARG A 51 15.06 5.13 -4.84
N PHE A 52 13.78 5.22 -5.19
CA PHE A 52 12.94 6.37 -4.87
C PHE A 52 12.74 6.53 -3.36
N PHE A 53 12.31 5.47 -2.66
CA PHE A 53 12.06 5.56 -1.22
C PHE A 53 13.35 5.75 -0.41
N HIS A 54 14.50 5.27 -0.91
CA HIS A 54 15.79 5.56 -0.30
C HIS A 54 16.16 7.05 -0.41
N ASP A 55 16.14 7.62 -1.63
CA ASP A 55 16.43 9.05 -1.84
C ASP A 55 15.49 9.96 -1.01
N ARG A 56 14.19 9.69 -1.08
CA ARG A 56 13.17 10.40 -0.30
C ARG A 56 13.45 10.36 1.20
N ARG A 57 13.88 9.21 1.74
CA ARG A 57 14.18 9.06 3.17
C ARG A 57 15.42 9.86 3.56
N GLU A 58 16.49 9.78 2.77
CA GLU A 58 17.73 10.53 3.01
C GLU A 58 17.51 12.04 2.95
N ARG A 59 16.78 12.52 1.93
CA ARG A 59 16.43 13.95 1.79
C ARG A 59 15.65 14.44 3.00
N ARG A 60 14.65 13.67 3.47
CA ARG A 60 13.87 14.00 4.67
C ARG A 60 14.72 14.05 5.93
N GLN A 61 15.61 13.06 6.13
CA GLN A 61 16.53 13.03 7.27
C GLN A 61 17.51 14.22 7.25
N GLY A 62 17.93 14.64 6.05
CA GLY A 62 18.78 15.82 5.87
C GLY A 62 18.04 17.17 5.87
N GLY A 63 16.72 17.18 6.04
CA GLY A 63 15.91 18.40 5.95
C GLY A 63 15.90 19.05 4.57
N LEU A 64 16.19 18.29 3.51
CA LEU A 64 16.16 18.75 2.13
C LEU A 64 14.73 18.75 1.58
N ALA A 65 14.48 19.60 0.59
CA ALA A 65 13.21 19.66 -0.13
C ALA A 65 12.92 18.34 -0.88
N SER A 66 11.67 18.11 -1.29
CA SER A 66 11.34 16.98 -2.17
C SER A 66 12.17 17.00 -3.45
N GLN A 67 12.34 15.82 -4.06
CA GLN A 67 13.02 15.72 -5.35
C GLN A 67 12.21 16.43 -6.44
N GLU A 68 12.89 16.87 -7.49
CA GLU A 68 12.21 17.42 -8.64
C GLU A 68 11.28 16.37 -9.28
N PRO A 69 10.01 16.71 -9.55
CA PRO A 69 9.05 15.75 -10.08
C PRO A 69 9.44 15.18 -11.45
N SER A 70 10.04 15.99 -12.33
CA SER A 70 10.50 15.56 -13.66
C SER A 70 11.49 14.40 -13.56
N VAL A 71 12.44 14.49 -12.62
CA VAL A 71 13.46 13.47 -12.36
C VAL A 71 12.84 12.16 -11.84
N VAL A 72 11.87 12.24 -10.93
CA VAL A 72 11.16 11.06 -10.41
C VAL A 72 10.31 10.41 -11.49
N ILE A 73 9.59 11.22 -12.28
CA ILE A 73 8.77 10.76 -13.41
C ILE A 73 9.64 10.12 -14.48
N GLU A 74 10.80 10.69 -14.81
CA GLU A 74 11.75 10.12 -15.76
C GLU A 74 12.29 8.77 -15.28
N LEU A 75 12.70 8.65 -14.01
CA LEU A 75 13.10 7.37 -13.44
C LEU A 75 11.99 6.33 -13.63
N PHE A 76 10.75 6.63 -13.22
CA PHE A 76 9.62 5.73 -13.37
C PHE A 76 9.36 5.35 -14.85
N ASN A 77 9.28 6.34 -15.74
CA ASN A 77 8.99 6.13 -17.15
C ASN A 77 10.12 5.37 -17.88
N SER A 78 11.37 5.51 -17.43
CA SER A 78 12.51 4.76 -17.96
C SER A 78 12.45 3.28 -17.61
N VAL A 79 11.99 2.93 -16.39
CA VAL A 79 11.75 1.54 -15.99
C VAL A 79 10.67 0.95 -16.89
N LEU A 80 9.57 1.67 -17.13
CA LEU A 80 8.52 1.20 -18.04
C LEU A 80 9.03 1.02 -19.47
N HIS A 81 9.87 1.92 -19.97
CA HIS A 81 10.48 1.78 -21.30
C HIS A 81 11.36 0.54 -21.39
N PHE A 82 12.17 0.29 -20.35
CA PHE A 82 12.98 -0.91 -20.24
C PHE A 82 12.12 -2.18 -20.20
N LEU A 83 11.12 -2.25 -19.32
CA LEU A 83 10.22 -3.39 -19.22
C LEU A 83 9.49 -3.64 -20.54
N ALA A 84 9.08 -2.57 -21.25
CA ALA A 84 8.48 -2.67 -22.57
C ALA A 84 9.46 -3.25 -23.60
N SER A 85 10.73 -2.88 -23.55
CA SER A 85 11.76 -3.43 -24.45
C SER A 85 12.03 -4.91 -24.19
N VAL A 86 12.02 -5.35 -22.93
CA VAL A 86 12.20 -6.77 -22.56
C VAL A 86 10.99 -7.60 -22.96
N ALA A 87 9.77 -7.11 -22.68
CA ALA A 87 8.52 -7.80 -23.03
C ALA A 87 8.25 -7.86 -24.54
N SER A 88 8.91 -7.02 -25.34
CA SER A 88 8.80 -6.99 -26.80
C SER A 88 10.11 -7.32 -27.51
N SER A 89 10.97 -8.11 -26.85
CA SER A 89 12.26 -8.52 -27.41
C SER A 89 12.07 -9.30 -28.70
N GLU A 90 12.78 -8.90 -29.76
CA GLU A 90 12.76 -9.59 -31.06
C GLU A 90 13.25 -11.03 -30.96
N GLN A 91 14.07 -11.35 -29.96
CA GLN A 91 14.55 -12.71 -29.70
C GLN A 91 13.41 -13.69 -29.36
N LEU A 92 12.26 -13.18 -28.91
CA LEU A 92 11.08 -14.02 -28.65
C LEU A 92 10.46 -14.55 -29.95
N CYS A 93 10.60 -13.82 -31.06
CA CYS A 93 10.11 -14.23 -32.38
C CYS A 93 10.85 -15.47 -32.92
N ASP A 94 12.09 -15.69 -32.48
CA ASP A 94 12.90 -16.84 -32.92
C ASP A 94 12.45 -18.16 -32.27
N LEU A 95 11.54 -18.10 -31.29
CA LEU A 95 11.04 -19.27 -30.58
C LEU A 95 9.94 -19.97 -31.38
N SER A 96 10.13 -21.26 -31.64
CA SER A 96 9.12 -22.12 -32.29
C SER A 96 8.18 -22.82 -31.30
N TRP A 97 8.05 -22.26 -30.09
CA TRP A 97 7.19 -22.72 -29.00
C TRP A 97 6.00 -21.76 -28.87
N PRO A 98 4.76 -22.21 -28.59
CA PRO A 98 4.34 -23.57 -28.27
C PRO A 98 4.03 -24.39 -29.52
N VAL A 99 4.03 -25.71 -29.37
CA VAL A 99 3.50 -26.61 -30.40
C VAL A 99 1.97 -26.39 -30.49
N PRO A 100 1.38 -26.14 -31.68
CA PRO A 100 0.00 -25.67 -31.82
C PRO A 100 -1.05 -26.56 -31.14
N GLU A 101 -0.82 -27.86 -31.11
CA GLU A 101 -1.71 -28.86 -30.50
C GLU A 101 -1.81 -28.74 -28.97
N PHE A 102 -0.87 -28.04 -28.34
CA PHE A 102 -0.83 -27.83 -26.89
C PHE A 102 -1.10 -26.36 -26.50
N ALA A 103 -1.41 -25.49 -27.46
CA ALA A 103 -1.69 -24.09 -27.17
C ALA A 103 -3.10 -23.94 -26.59
N GLU A 104 -3.20 -23.27 -25.44
CA GLU A 104 -4.46 -22.91 -24.80
C GLU A 104 -4.74 -21.41 -24.96
N ALA A 105 -6.01 -21.03 -24.98
CA ALA A 105 -6.40 -19.62 -24.96
C ALA A 105 -5.99 -18.97 -23.62
N GLY A 106 -5.58 -17.71 -23.66
CA GLY A 106 -5.03 -16.93 -22.55
C GLY A 106 -3.56 -17.19 -22.24
N GLY A 107 -3.08 -18.41 -22.55
CA GLY A 107 -1.78 -18.88 -22.13
C GLY A 107 -1.70 -19.09 -20.62
N SER A 108 -0.67 -19.81 -20.20
CA SER A 108 -0.38 -20.13 -18.80
C SER A 108 1.12 -20.05 -18.52
N GLN A 109 1.50 -20.23 -17.26
CA GLN A 109 2.92 -20.35 -16.89
C GLN A 109 3.63 -21.52 -17.58
N LEU A 110 2.89 -22.55 -17.98
CA LEU A 110 3.45 -23.75 -18.60
C LEU A 110 3.46 -23.67 -20.13
N LEU A 111 2.39 -23.09 -20.71
CA LEU A 111 2.17 -23.06 -22.15
C LEU A 111 1.59 -21.71 -22.57
N PRO A 112 2.30 -20.92 -23.40
CA PRO A 112 1.74 -19.72 -23.99
C PRO A 112 0.60 -20.01 -24.97
N HIS A 113 -0.17 -18.98 -25.31
CA HIS A 113 -1.13 -19.04 -26.41
C HIS A 113 -0.40 -19.03 -27.77
N LEU A 114 -1.06 -19.47 -28.84
CA LEU A 114 -0.40 -19.72 -30.14
C LEU A 114 0.35 -18.50 -30.73
N HIS A 115 -0.20 -17.31 -30.52
CA HIS A 115 0.27 -16.06 -31.15
C HIS A 115 1.11 -15.17 -30.22
N TRP A 116 1.58 -15.69 -29.09
CA TRP A 116 2.23 -14.91 -28.02
C TRP A 116 3.52 -14.20 -28.44
N ASN A 117 4.25 -14.74 -29.41
CA ASN A 117 5.50 -14.18 -29.90
C ASN A 117 5.39 -13.62 -31.33
N THR A 118 4.16 -13.38 -31.80
CA THR A 118 3.96 -12.67 -33.07
C THR A 118 4.39 -11.21 -32.93
N PRO A 119 4.99 -10.60 -33.97
CA PRO A 119 5.45 -9.21 -33.89
C PRO A 119 4.31 -8.24 -33.57
N GLU A 120 3.07 -8.53 -34.00
CA GLU A 120 1.89 -7.74 -33.68
C GLU A 120 1.54 -7.81 -32.19
N HIS A 121 1.61 -9.00 -31.58
CA HIS A 121 1.37 -9.18 -30.15
C HIS A 121 2.47 -8.50 -29.31
N LEU A 122 3.74 -8.67 -29.69
CA LEU A 122 4.86 -8.02 -29.00
C LEU A 122 4.79 -6.49 -29.11
N ALA A 123 4.40 -5.96 -30.27
CA ALA A 123 4.15 -4.53 -30.44
C ALA A 123 3.00 -4.04 -29.56
N TRP A 124 1.93 -4.84 -29.42
CA TRP A 124 0.84 -4.53 -28.50
C TRP A 124 1.30 -4.54 -27.05
N LEU A 125 2.06 -5.55 -26.61
CA LEU A 125 2.64 -5.63 -25.26
C LEU A 125 3.50 -4.41 -24.94
N LYS A 126 4.34 -4.00 -25.90
CA LYS A 126 5.13 -2.78 -25.78
C LYS A 126 4.25 -1.56 -25.48
N GLN A 127 3.17 -1.37 -26.25
CA GLN A 127 2.24 -0.26 -26.03
C GLN A 127 1.45 -0.40 -24.72
N ALA A 128 1.11 -1.62 -24.31
CA ALA A 128 0.40 -1.87 -23.07
C ALA A 128 1.25 -1.48 -21.84
N VAL A 129 2.54 -1.88 -21.83
CA VAL A 129 3.50 -1.50 -20.78
C VAL A 129 3.79 0.00 -20.80
N LEU A 130 4.02 0.60 -21.97
CA LEU A 130 4.20 2.05 -22.10
C LEU A 130 2.95 2.83 -21.70
N GLY A 131 1.77 2.21 -21.77
CA GLY A 131 0.53 2.78 -21.26
C GLY A 131 0.62 3.20 -19.80
N PHE A 132 1.42 2.54 -18.96
CA PHE A 132 1.59 2.90 -17.55
C PHE A 132 2.34 4.22 -17.32
N GLN A 133 2.91 4.84 -18.35
CA GLN A 133 3.70 6.06 -18.21
C GLN A 133 2.89 7.23 -17.66
N LEU A 134 3.57 8.07 -16.90
CA LEU A 134 3.03 9.33 -16.43
C LEU A 134 3.41 10.46 -17.40
N PRO A 135 2.54 11.46 -17.60
CA PRO A 135 2.89 12.67 -18.33
C PRO A 135 4.04 13.40 -17.61
N GLN A 136 4.87 14.12 -18.36
CA GLN A 136 5.92 14.93 -17.76
C GLN A 136 5.34 16.11 -16.98
N MET A 137 6.01 16.51 -15.90
CA MET A 137 5.61 17.64 -15.07
C MET A 137 6.77 18.62 -14.91
N ASP A 138 6.57 19.83 -15.42
CA ASP A 138 7.50 20.93 -15.25
C ASP A 138 7.31 21.60 -13.88
N LEU A 139 8.42 22.06 -13.30
CA LEU A 139 8.37 22.83 -12.07
C LEU A 139 7.80 24.24 -12.31
N PRO A 140 6.91 24.71 -11.42
CA PRO A 140 6.48 26.10 -11.45
C PRO A 140 7.64 27.03 -11.07
N PRO A 141 7.62 28.30 -11.51
CA PRO A 141 8.65 29.28 -11.14
C PRO A 141 8.79 29.39 -9.60
N PRO A 142 10.00 29.55 -9.03
CA PRO A 142 10.23 29.52 -7.58
C PRO A 142 9.40 30.53 -6.75
N GLY A 143 8.94 31.62 -7.37
CA GLY A 143 8.08 32.65 -6.76
C GLY A 143 6.61 32.57 -7.16
N ALA A 144 6.15 31.45 -7.73
CA ALA A 144 4.78 31.28 -8.16
C ALA A 144 3.81 31.34 -6.95
N PRO A 145 2.65 32.03 -7.08
CA PRO A 145 1.66 32.08 -6.00
C PRO A 145 1.06 30.70 -5.72
N TRP A 146 0.76 30.41 -4.45
CA TRP A 146 0.27 29.10 -3.99
C TRP A 146 -0.96 28.57 -4.72
N LEU A 147 -1.98 29.42 -4.93
CA LEU A 147 -3.25 29.00 -5.53
C LEU A 147 -3.09 28.51 -6.99
N PRO A 148 -2.42 29.27 -7.90
CA PRO A 148 -2.05 28.77 -9.23
C PRO A 148 -1.30 27.43 -9.21
N VAL A 149 -0.36 27.26 -8.26
CA VAL A 149 0.39 26.00 -8.17
C VAL A 149 -0.52 24.84 -7.74
N CYS A 150 -1.44 25.05 -6.80
CA CYS A 150 -2.45 24.06 -6.45
C CYS A 150 -3.31 23.67 -7.66
N SER A 151 -3.78 24.65 -8.44
CA SER A 151 -4.56 24.39 -9.65
C SER A 151 -3.76 23.59 -10.67
N MET A 152 -2.48 23.91 -10.86
CA MET A 152 -1.58 23.17 -11.75
C MET A 152 -1.41 21.71 -11.30
N VAL A 153 -1.20 21.47 -10.01
CA VAL A 153 -1.05 20.10 -9.46
C VAL A 153 -2.33 19.29 -9.60
N VAL A 154 -3.50 19.89 -9.32
CA VAL A 154 -4.81 19.24 -9.50
C VAL A 154 -5.09 18.96 -10.99
N GLN A 155 -4.73 19.91 -11.86
CA GLN A 155 -4.84 19.73 -13.32
C GLN A 155 -3.91 18.61 -13.81
N TYR A 156 -2.69 18.51 -13.28
CA TYR A 156 -1.79 17.40 -13.60
C TYR A 156 -2.38 16.06 -13.16
N ALA A 157 -2.91 15.96 -11.93
CA ALA A 157 -3.59 14.75 -11.46
C ALA A 157 -4.82 14.36 -12.32
N SER A 158 -5.45 15.33 -12.99
CA SER A 158 -6.55 15.08 -13.94
C SER A 158 -6.10 14.51 -15.29
N GLN A 159 -4.82 14.64 -15.63
CA GLN A 159 -4.24 14.09 -16.86
C GLN A 159 -3.80 12.63 -16.72
N ILE A 160 -3.70 12.12 -15.49
CA ILE A 160 -3.39 10.72 -15.25
C ILE A 160 -4.55 9.88 -15.78
N PRO A 161 -4.32 8.92 -16.69
CA PRO A 161 -5.41 8.12 -17.22
C PRO A 161 -5.97 7.20 -16.14
N SER A 162 -7.27 7.34 -15.88
CA SER A 162 -7.98 6.67 -14.80
C SER A 162 -9.42 6.36 -15.20
N SER A 163 -10.01 5.37 -14.54
CA SER A 163 -11.43 5.08 -14.58
C SER A 163 -12.23 6.19 -13.89
N ARG A 164 -13.52 6.28 -14.23
CA ARG A 164 -14.42 7.32 -13.70
C ARG A 164 -14.58 7.26 -12.17
N HIS A 165 -14.36 6.09 -11.57
CA HIS A 165 -14.62 5.83 -10.16
C HIS A 165 -13.42 6.15 -9.26
N THR A 166 -12.21 6.00 -9.79
CA THR A 166 -10.96 6.19 -9.05
C THR A 166 -10.43 7.61 -9.18
N GLN A 167 -10.72 8.31 -10.29
CA GLN A 167 -10.28 9.69 -10.54
C GLN A 167 -10.62 10.66 -9.38
N PRO A 168 -11.84 10.65 -8.79
CA PRO A 168 -12.15 11.50 -7.64
C PRO A 168 -11.33 11.17 -6.39
N VAL A 169 -10.91 9.91 -6.23
CA VAL A 169 -10.07 9.46 -5.10
C VAL A 169 -8.68 10.07 -5.21
N LEU A 170 -8.05 10.02 -6.39
CA LEU A 170 -6.75 10.65 -6.63
C LEU A 170 -6.83 12.16 -6.38
N GLN A 171 -7.86 12.83 -6.92
CA GLN A 171 -8.07 14.27 -6.71
C GLN A 171 -8.21 14.62 -5.22
N SER A 172 -9.04 13.89 -4.48
CA SER A 172 -9.23 14.12 -3.05
C SER A 172 -7.94 13.92 -2.24
N GLN A 173 -7.14 12.90 -2.57
CA GLN A 173 -5.86 12.65 -1.92
C GLN A 173 -4.84 13.77 -2.19
N VAL A 174 -4.74 14.22 -3.44
CA VAL A 174 -3.87 15.34 -3.83
C VAL A 174 -4.31 16.64 -3.16
N GLU A 175 -5.61 16.95 -3.16
CA GLU A 175 -6.15 18.12 -2.46
C GLU A 175 -5.90 18.07 -0.95
N SER A 176 -6.09 16.90 -0.33
CA SER A 176 -5.82 16.70 1.09
C SER A 176 -4.35 16.96 1.41
N LEU A 177 -3.44 16.47 0.56
CA LEU A 177 -2.01 16.69 0.69
C LEU A 177 -1.64 18.18 0.58
N LEU A 178 -2.19 18.89 -0.40
CA LEU A 178 -2.00 20.35 -0.55
C LEU A 178 -2.58 21.12 0.65
N ARG A 179 -3.79 20.78 1.10
CA ARG A 179 -4.42 21.40 2.30
C ARG A 179 -3.56 21.16 3.55
N SER A 180 -3.02 19.96 3.72
CA SER A 180 -2.15 19.61 4.86
C SER A 180 -0.85 20.42 4.84
N THR A 181 -0.26 20.60 3.65
CA THR A 181 0.94 21.41 3.43
C THR A 181 0.69 22.87 3.81
N TYR A 182 -0.43 23.43 3.33
CA TYR A 182 -0.83 24.80 3.66
C TYR A 182 -1.06 24.99 5.17
N ARG A 183 -1.75 24.05 5.82
CA ARG A 183 -1.98 24.09 7.29
C ARG A 183 -0.66 24.07 8.06
N ARG A 184 0.28 23.21 7.65
CA ARG A 184 1.61 23.09 8.28
C ARG A 184 2.46 24.34 8.07
N TRP A 185 2.39 24.96 6.90
CA TRP A 185 3.06 26.23 6.64
C TRP A 185 2.48 27.37 7.48
N LYS A 186 1.14 27.44 7.57
CA LYS A 186 0.44 28.45 8.37
C LYS A 186 0.75 28.32 9.86
N SER A 187 0.89 27.11 10.40
CA SER A 187 1.24 26.91 11.81
C SER A 187 2.70 27.29 12.14
N LYS A 188 3.61 27.20 11.16
CA LYS A 188 5.02 27.60 11.29
C LYS A 188 5.25 29.10 11.11
N SER A 189 4.28 29.83 10.55
CA SER A 189 4.38 31.25 10.21
C SER A 189 3.51 32.08 11.16
N PRO A 190 4.01 32.53 12.34
CA PRO A 190 3.23 33.27 13.33
C PRO A 190 2.84 34.70 12.92
N SER A 191 3.31 35.18 11.77
CA SER A 191 3.02 36.50 11.23
C SER A 191 1.90 36.43 10.18
N PRO A 192 0.72 37.04 10.41
CA PRO A 192 -0.39 37.08 9.46
C PRO A 192 -0.17 38.14 8.37
N GLY A 193 1.03 38.19 7.79
CA GLY A 193 1.28 38.99 6.59
C GLY A 193 0.54 38.39 5.39
N PRO A 194 0.11 39.19 4.41
CA PRO A 194 -0.38 38.70 3.12
C PRO A 194 0.81 38.14 2.31
N GLY A 195 1.35 37.01 2.76
CA GLY A 195 2.42 36.29 2.09
C GLY A 195 1.87 35.42 0.95
N PRO A 196 2.69 35.10 -0.06
CA PRO A 196 2.30 34.34 -1.26
C PRO A 196 1.95 32.86 -1.03
N GLY A 197 1.84 32.41 0.23
CA GLY A 197 1.64 31.02 0.64
C GLY A 197 2.95 30.23 0.73
N PRO A 198 2.87 28.90 0.85
CA PRO A 198 4.03 28.01 0.81
C PRO A 198 4.86 28.19 -0.46
N SER A 199 6.17 28.04 -0.35
CA SER A 199 7.07 28.09 -1.50
C SER A 199 7.02 26.80 -2.32
N VAL A 200 7.50 26.85 -3.58
CA VAL A 200 7.56 25.68 -4.48
C VAL A 200 8.38 24.52 -3.90
N ALA A 201 9.40 24.83 -3.10
CA ALA A 201 10.26 23.84 -2.45
C ALA A 201 9.60 23.14 -1.25
N GLU A 202 8.54 23.73 -0.67
CA GLU A 202 7.79 23.15 0.44
C GLU A 202 6.67 22.21 -0.03
N ILE A 203 6.39 22.16 -1.33
CA ILE A 203 5.42 21.25 -1.90
C ILE A 203 5.96 19.81 -1.79
N PRO A 204 5.14 18.87 -1.31
CA PRO A 204 5.54 17.47 -1.17
C PRO A 204 5.49 16.75 -2.52
N TRP A 205 6.36 17.13 -3.45
CA TRP A 205 6.41 16.58 -4.81
C TRP A 205 6.56 15.06 -4.82
N ASP A 206 7.38 14.51 -3.93
CA ASP A 206 7.56 13.05 -3.82
C ASP A 206 6.25 12.34 -3.48
N ASP A 207 5.43 12.92 -2.60
CA ASP A 207 4.14 12.34 -2.21
C ASP A 207 3.11 12.46 -3.33
N ILE A 208 3.08 13.60 -4.04
CA ILE A 208 2.20 13.80 -5.20
C ILE A 208 2.52 12.77 -6.29
N VAL A 209 3.79 12.65 -6.68
CA VAL A 209 4.21 11.72 -7.74
C VAL A 209 3.97 10.27 -7.30
N ALA A 210 4.26 9.91 -6.04
CA ALA A 210 3.97 8.58 -5.54
C ALA A 210 2.47 8.24 -5.55
N LEU A 211 1.58 9.21 -5.23
CA LEU A 211 0.14 9.02 -5.36
C LEU A 211 -0.26 8.76 -6.81
N CYS A 212 0.27 9.53 -7.76
CA CYS A 212 0.02 9.34 -9.19
C CYS A 212 0.50 7.96 -9.70
N ILE A 213 1.70 7.51 -9.30
CA ILE A 213 2.23 6.19 -9.66
C ILE A 213 1.34 5.08 -9.10
N ASN A 214 1.05 5.12 -7.81
CA ASN A 214 0.21 4.10 -7.15
C ASN A 214 -1.18 4.02 -7.77
N HIS A 215 -1.76 5.17 -8.10
CA HIS A 215 -3.03 5.22 -8.79
C HIS A 215 -2.94 4.58 -10.18
N ARG A 216 -1.89 4.93 -10.94
CA ARG A 216 -1.71 4.43 -12.29
C ARG A 216 -1.50 2.91 -12.35
N LEU A 217 -0.79 2.34 -11.38
CA LEU A 217 -0.60 0.89 -11.28
C LEU A 217 -1.90 0.15 -10.93
N ARG A 218 -2.73 0.71 -10.04
CA ARG A 218 -3.97 0.06 -9.57
C ARG A 218 -5.13 0.12 -10.54
N ASP A 219 -5.24 1.20 -11.30
CA ASP A 219 -6.41 1.50 -12.13
C ASP A 219 -6.06 1.55 -13.62
N TRP A 220 -5.02 0.81 -13.99
CA TRP A 220 -4.62 0.69 -15.37
C TRP A 220 -5.72 0.03 -16.20
N THR A 221 -6.00 0.64 -17.36
CA THR A 221 -6.88 0.09 -18.37
C THR A 221 -6.11 -0.05 -19.68
N PRO A 222 -6.20 -1.21 -20.36
CA PRO A 222 -5.50 -1.42 -21.61
C PRO A 222 -5.96 -0.40 -22.65
N PRO A 223 -5.04 0.29 -23.35
CA PRO A 223 -5.40 1.33 -24.31
C PRO A 223 -6.14 0.79 -25.54
N ARG A 224 -5.97 -0.49 -25.86
CA ARG A 224 -6.68 -1.23 -26.92
C ARG A 224 -6.85 -2.68 -26.49
N LEU A 225 -7.90 -3.34 -26.98
CA LEU A 225 -8.03 -4.79 -26.84
C LEU A 225 -6.80 -5.49 -27.46
N PRO A 226 -6.34 -6.62 -26.90
CA PRO A 226 -5.26 -7.39 -27.48
C PRO A 226 -5.59 -7.80 -28.93
N VAL A 227 -4.54 -7.93 -29.74
CA VAL A 227 -4.64 -8.21 -31.19
C VAL A 227 -5.40 -9.52 -31.46
N THR A 228 -5.28 -10.49 -30.55
CA THR A 228 -5.94 -11.78 -30.61
C THR A 228 -6.79 -11.99 -29.36
N SER A 229 -8.05 -12.43 -29.53
CA SER A 229 -8.92 -12.79 -28.40
C SER A 229 -8.35 -13.96 -27.58
N GLU A 230 -7.49 -14.78 -28.18
CA GLU A 230 -6.77 -15.88 -27.53
C GLU A 230 -5.67 -15.40 -26.57
N ALA A 231 -5.34 -14.11 -26.52
CA ALA A 231 -4.35 -13.59 -25.57
C ALA A 231 -4.96 -13.29 -24.19
N LEU A 232 -6.29 -13.29 -24.09
CA LEU A 232 -7.01 -13.07 -22.85
C LEU A 232 -7.29 -14.41 -22.18
N SER A 233 -6.89 -14.53 -20.92
CA SER A 233 -7.32 -15.60 -20.03
C SER A 233 -8.80 -15.45 -19.67
N GLU A 234 -9.40 -16.49 -19.10
CA GLU A 234 -10.82 -16.51 -18.68
C GLU A 234 -11.15 -15.39 -17.70
N ASP A 235 -10.18 -15.01 -16.87
CA ASP A 235 -10.20 -13.92 -15.90
C ASP A 235 -9.82 -12.54 -16.49
N GLY A 236 -9.66 -12.45 -17.81
CA GLY A 236 -9.37 -11.20 -18.53
C GLY A 236 -7.94 -10.71 -18.39
N GLN A 237 -7.04 -11.55 -17.87
CA GLN A 237 -5.62 -11.26 -17.72
C GLN A 237 -4.84 -11.60 -18.99
N ILE A 238 -3.66 -11.00 -19.13
CA ILE A 238 -2.75 -11.21 -20.26
C ILE A 238 -1.41 -11.64 -19.70
N CYS A 239 -0.88 -12.76 -20.21
CA CYS A 239 0.43 -13.27 -19.83
C CYS A 239 1.54 -12.58 -20.63
N VAL A 240 2.65 -12.29 -19.97
CA VAL A 240 3.88 -11.73 -20.54
C VAL A 240 4.98 -12.74 -20.34
N TYR A 241 5.65 -13.07 -21.43
CA TYR A 241 6.76 -14.00 -21.47
C TYR A 241 8.06 -13.24 -21.76
N PHE A 242 9.10 -13.51 -20.98
CA PHE A 242 10.37 -12.78 -21.09
C PHE A 242 11.55 -13.61 -20.57
N PHE A 243 12.75 -13.28 -21.02
CA PHE A 243 13.98 -13.89 -20.50
C PHE A 243 14.38 -13.26 -19.17
N LYS A 244 14.63 -14.09 -18.17
CA LYS A 244 14.99 -13.62 -16.83
C LYS A 244 16.27 -12.79 -16.79
N ASP A 245 17.25 -13.15 -17.61
CA ASP A 245 18.53 -12.45 -17.67
C ASP A 245 18.44 -11.07 -18.32
N ASP A 246 17.44 -10.83 -19.18
CA ASP A 246 17.24 -9.51 -19.78
C ASP A 246 16.82 -8.47 -18.73
N LEU A 247 16.15 -8.89 -17.66
CA LEU A 247 15.77 -8.01 -16.55
C LEU A 247 16.95 -7.42 -15.79
N LYS A 248 18.15 -8.01 -15.91
CA LYS A 248 19.37 -7.53 -15.24
C LYS A 248 20.07 -6.40 -15.98
N LYS A 249 19.64 -6.09 -17.21
CA LYS A 249 20.29 -5.14 -18.13
C LYS A 249 19.72 -3.72 -18.02
N TYR A 250 19.08 -3.39 -16.90
CA TYR A 250 18.50 -2.06 -16.72
C TYR A 250 19.58 -1.02 -16.40
N ASP A 251 19.59 0.04 -17.20
CA ASP A 251 20.43 1.22 -16.98
C ASP A 251 19.62 2.37 -16.37
N ILE A 252 20.21 3.02 -15.37
CA ILE A 252 19.58 4.14 -14.65
C ILE A 252 19.69 5.41 -15.50
N PRO A 253 18.64 6.26 -15.57
CA PRO A 253 18.72 7.54 -16.26
C PRO A 253 19.77 8.48 -15.68
N LEU A 254 20.49 9.17 -16.55
CA LEU A 254 21.52 10.15 -16.17
C LEU A 254 20.97 11.27 -15.29
N SER A 255 19.72 11.71 -15.52
CA SER A 255 19.08 12.74 -14.70
C SER A 255 18.89 12.30 -13.25
N TRP A 256 18.54 11.04 -13.02
CA TRP A 256 18.43 10.45 -11.69
C TRP A 256 19.80 10.36 -11.02
N GLU A 257 20.82 9.91 -11.73
CA GLU A 257 22.20 9.85 -11.20
C GLU A 257 22.70 11.25 -10.80
N GLN A 258 22.45 12.26 -11.64
CA GLN A 258 22.79 13.65 -11.35
C GLN A 258 22.04 14.18 -10.13
N ALA A 259 20.73 13.94 -10.05
CA ALA A 259 19.92 14.36 -8.92
C ALA A 259 20.35 13.66 -7.62
N ARG A 260 20.76 12.39 -7.68
CA ARG A 260 21.32 11.66 -6.54
C ARG A 260 22.67 12.21 -6.10
N MET A 261 23.57 12.51 -7.04
CA MET A 261 24.82 13.20 -6.72
C MET A 261 24.57 14.57 -6.09
N GLN A 262 23.54 15.29 -6.55
CA GLN A 262 23.14 16.57 -5.99
C GLN A 262 22.61 16.41 -4.56
N THR A 263 21.72 15.44 -4.30
CA THR A 263 21.29 15.09 -2.94
C THR A 263 22.49 14.83 -2.04
N GLN A 264 23.48 14.04 -2.47
CA GLN A 264 24.66 13.75 -1.67
C GLN A 264 25.49 15.01 -1.37
N LYS A 265 25.68 15.90 -2.34
CA LYS A 265 26.37 17.18 -2.16
C LYS A 265 25.64 18.08 -1.15
N GLU A 266 24.32 18.19 -1.27
CA GLU A 266 23.49 18.99 -0.37
C GLU A 266 23.53 18.46 1.06
N LEU A 267 23.50 17.14 1.23
CA LEU A 267 23.68 16.49 2.52
C LEU A 267 25.07 16.79 3.10
N GLN A 268 26.16 16.65 2.32
CA GLN A 268 27.50 16.96 2.83
C GLN A 268 27.62 18.43 3.28
N LEU A 269 27.02 19.36 2.52
CA LEU A 269 26.99 20.78 2.87
C LEU A 269 26.17 21.05 4.14
N SER A 270 25.04 20.37 4.34
CA SER A 270 24.24 20.52 5.55
C SER A 270 24.98 19.99 6.78
N HIS A 271 25.64 18.83 6.68
CA HIS A 271 26.49 18.29 7.74
C HIS A 271 27.70 19.20 8.03
N GLY A 272 28.29 19.82 7.01
CA GLY A 272 29.39 20.78 7.16
C GLY A 272 28.99 22.09 7.88
N ARG A 273 27.74 22.53 7.74
CA ARG A 273 27.22 23.73 8.46
C ARG A 273 26.93 23.50 9.94
N PHE A 274 26.68 22.25 10.35
CA PHE A 274 26.57 21.87 11.77
C PHE A 274 27.91 21.44 12.38
N GLY A 275 29.00 21.48 11.61
CA GLY A 275 30.34 21.02 11.99
C GLY A 275 31.23 22.02 12.73
N ILE A 276 30.75 23.22 13.10
CA ILE A 276 31.50 24.09 14.04
C ILE A 276 31.06 23.75 15.47
N ARG A 277 31.49 22.58 15.94
CA ARG A 277 31.65 22.33 17.38
C ARG A 277 33.11 22.70 17.69
N PRO A 278 33.43 23.53 18.70
CA PRO A 278 34.81 23.90 18.97
C PRO A 278 35.60 22.63 19.28
N LEU A 279 36.64 22.36 18.49
CA LEU A 279 37.65 21.37 18.85
C LEU A 279 38.33 21.84 20.13
N HIS A 280 38.00 21.21 21.25
CA HIS A 280 38.94 21.09 22.36
C HIS A 280 39.61 19.72 22.26
N PRO A 281 40.95 19.66 22.09
CA PRO A 281 41.68 18.42 22.28
C PRO A 281 41.96 18.29 23.78
N SER A 282 41.42 17.25 24.43
CA SER A 282 42.06 16.75 25.63
C SER A 282 41.71 15.29 25.86
N ALA A 283 42.74 14.46 25.76
CA ALA A 283 42.75 13.07 26.12
C ALA A 283 42.52 12.91 27.63
N ASN A 284 41.54 12.08 28.03
CA ASN A 284 41.81 10.89 28.86
C ASN A 284 40.52 10.24 29.36
N LYS A 285 40.50 8.92 29.16
CA LYS A 285 39.98 7.88 30.07
C LYS A 285 38.48 7.88 30.39
N LEU A 286 37.83 6.91 29.73
CA LEU A 286 36.66 6.15 30.16
C LEU A 286 36.48 6.09 31.69
N SER A 287 35.30 6.51 32.16
CA SER A 287 34.65 5.95 33.35
C SER A 287 33.16 6.28 33.31
N THR A 288 32.37 5.21 33.35
CA THR A 288 30.91 5.11 33.44
C THR A 288 30.34 5.93 34.60
N PRO A 289 29.25 6.71 34.44
CA PRO A 289 28.51 7.25 35.57
C PRO A 289 27.33 6.34 35.93
N SER A 290 27.46 5.74 37.11
CA SER A 290 26.39 5.03 37.83
C SER A 290 25.25 5.99 38.21
N LEU A 291 24.02 5.53 37.99
CA LEU A 291 22.78 6.14 38.45
C LEU A 291 22.71 6.07 39.98
N HIS A 292 22.68 7.24 40.63
CA HIS A 292 22.32 7.35 42.04
C HIS A 292 20.83 7.67 42.18
N MET A 293 20.06 6.71 42.68
CA MET A 293 18.77 6.98 43.34
C MET A 293 18.99 7.25 44.83
N PRO A 294 18.12 8.04 45.49
CA PRO A 294 18.29 8.46 46.88
C PRO A 294 17.45 7.60 47.83
N ARG A 295 18.03 7.15 48.96
CA ARG A 295 17.56 7.47 50.32
C ARG A 295 18.17 6.58 51.41
N GLN A 296 18.60 7.26 52.47
CA GLN A 296 18.49 6.91 53.89
C GLN A 296 19.17 5.63 54.42
N ALA A 297 20.21 5.83 55.22
CA ALA A 297 20.57 4.91 56.29
C ALA A 297 20.88 5.69 57.57
N LYS A 298 20.01 5.55 58.56
CA LYS A 298 20.33 5.83 59.97
C LYS A 298 21.09 4.62 60.53
N ARG A 299 22.19 4.95 61.19
CA ARG A 299 23.13 4.11 61.93
C ARG A 299 22.42 3.38 63.08
N ASN A 300 22.72 2.09 63.30
CA ASN A 300 22.93 1.58 64.66
C ASN A 300 23.68 0.23 64.75
N VAL A 301 24.52 0.24 65.78
CA VAL A 301 25.51 -0.68 66.37
C VAL A 301 25.05 -2.13 66.66
N GLU A 302 25.98 -3.05 66.38
CA GLU A 302 26.35 -4.35 67.00
C GLU A 302 25.45 -4.99 68.08
N ARG A 303 25.17 -6.30 67.90
CA ARG A 303 25.68 -7.38 68.78
C ARG A 303 25.41 -8.77 68.16
N GLY A 304 26.38 -9.69 68.26
CA GLY A 304 26.32 -11.02 67.65
C GLY A 304 25.74 -12.14 68.51
N ARG A 305 25.43 -13.28 67.86
CA ARG A 305 25.75 -14.65 68.28
C ARG A 305 25.37 -15.67 67.18
N GLU A 306 26.26 -16.64 67.01
CA GLU A 306 26.08 -18.05 66.57
C GLU A 306 25.17 -18.42 65.38
N GLY A 307 25.81 -18.83 64.29
CA GLY A 307 25.81 -20.24 63.85
C GLY A 307 24.60 -20.81 63.10
N ARG A 308 24.69 -20.89 61.76
CA ARG A 308 24.40 -22.12 60.98
C ARG A 308 24.82 -21.95 59.51
N LEU A 309 25.49 -22.97 58.97
CA LEU A 309 25.73 -23.18 57.54
C LEU A 309 24.44 -23.65 56.81
N PRO A 310 24.37 -23.55 55.47
CA PRO A 310 23.13 -23.36 54.71
C PRO A 310 22.39 -24.68 54.44
N SER A 311 21.06 -24.62 54.42
CA SER A 311 20.22 -25.75 54.04
C SER A 311 19.94 -25.72 52.54
N ALA A 312 20.23 -26.84 51.90
CA ALA A 312 20.02 -27.10 50.49
C ALA A 312 18.53 -27.32 50.20
N GLU A 313 17.84 -26.33 49.62
CA GLU A 313 16.50 -26.54 49.05
C GLU A 313 16.01 -25.45 48.06
N GLU A 314 16.85 -24.47 47.66
CA GLU A 314 16.47 -23.45 46.67
C GLU A 314 17.21 -23.64 45.34
N LEU A 315 17.15 -24.87 44.80
CA LEU A 315 17.72 -25.22 43.49
C LEU A 315 16.65 -25.69 42.50
N THR A 316 15.48 -25.04 42.41
CA THR A 316 14.56 -25.24 41.28
C THR A 316 13.59 -24.07 41.13
N GLN A 317 13.92 -23.08 40.31
CA GLN A 317 13.02 -22.37 39.38
C GLN A 317 13.72 -21.13 38.79
N GLY A 318 14.76 -21.38 38.00
CA GLY A 318 15.21 -20.40 37.02
C GLY A 318 14.39 -20.58 35.75
N ALA A 319 13.21 -19.96 35.68
CA ALA A 319 12.46 -19.88 34.43
C ALA A 319 13.33 -19.12 33.41
N SER A 320 13.67 -19.78 32.30
CA SER A 320 14.52 -19.17 31.29
C SER A 320 13.83 -17.96 30.66
N ALA A 321 14.59 -16.94 30.25
CA ALA A 321 14.05 -15.71 29.65
C ALA A 321 13.09 -15.96 28.47
N GLN A 322 13.24 -17.10 27.79
CA GLN A 322 12.39 -17.54 26.69
C GLN A 322 10.99 -17.99 27.16
N GLU A 323 10.88 -18.53 28.36
CA GLU A 323 9.62 -18.98 28.97
C GLU A 323 8.79 -17.80 29.47
N LEU A 324 9.46 -16.76 30.00
CA LEU A 324 8.84 -15.48 30.34
C LEU A 324 8.34 -14.74 29.09
N LEU A 325 9.12 -14.74 28.00
CA LEU A 325 8.69 -14.18 26.71
C LEU A 325 7.46 -14.92 26.15
N ALA A 326 7.43 -16.25 26.21
CA ALA A 326 6.28 -17.03 25.77
C ALA A 326 5.02 -16.73 26.61
N GLN A 327 5.17 -16.51 27.92
CA GLN A 327 4.08 -16.09 28.79
C GLN A 327 3.60 -14.66 28.49
N CYS A 328 4.50 -13.73 28.22
CA CYS A 328 4.13 -12.36 27.81
C CYS A 328 3.38 -12.34 26.47
N LEU A 329 3.87 -13.08 25.48
CA LEU A 329 3.23 -13.17 24.16
C LEU A 329 1.86 -13.85 24.22
N SER A 330 1.72 -14.92 25.01
CA SER A 330 0.42 -15.59 25.18
C SER A 330 -0.58 -14.73 25.95
N SER A 331 -0.14 -13.98 26.95
CA SER A 331 -0.98 -13.00 27.65
C SER A 331 -1.41 -11.85 26.73
N GLY A 332 -0.51 -11.35 25.88
CA GLY A 332 -0.81 -10.31 24.90
C GLY A 332 -1.84 -10.77 23.87
N LEU A 333 -1.66 -11.97 23.32
CA LEU A 333 -2.59 -12.54 22.34
C LEU A 333 -3.99 -12.80 22.94
N LEU A 334 -4.06 -13.19 24.21
CA LEU A 334 -5.36 -13.38 24.89
C LEU A 334 -6.07 -12.04 25.08
N LEU A 335 -5.33 -10.99 25.46
CA LEU A 335 -5.86 -9.65 25.62
C LEU A 335 -6.35 -9.06 24.29
N GLU A 336 -5.57 -9.22 23.22
CA GLU A 336 -5.97 -8.80 21.87
C GLU A 336 -7.20 -9.57 21.37
N LYS A 337 -7.32 -10.87 21.69
CA LYS A 337 -8.51 -11.66 21.35
C LYS A 337 -9.77 -11.18 22.09
N GLU A 338 -9.65 -10.81 23.37
CA GLU A 338 -10.76 -10.26 24.14
C GLU A 338 -11.16 -8.86 23.62
N GLU A 339 -10.19 -8.05 23.21
CA GLU A 339 -10.44 -6.76 22.57
C GLU A 339 -11.10 -6.90 21.20
N SER A 340 -10.60 -7.80 20.35
CA SER A 340 -11.21 -8.11 19.06
C SER A 340 -12.65 -8.60 19.22
N LYS A 341 -12.93 -9.41 20.25
CA LYS A 341 -14.29 -9.84 20.58
C LYS A 341 -15.17 -8.69 21.02
N ARG A 342 -14.67 -7.76 21.84
CA ARG A 342 -15.41 -6.54 22.23
C ARG A 342 -15.76 -5.66 21.02
N PHE A 343 -14.84 -5.54 20.06
CA PHE A 343 -15.11 -4.84 18.80
C PHE A 343 -16.17 -5.55 17.96
N GLU A 344 -16.11 -6.88 17.88
CA GLU A 344 -17.09 -7.68 17.15
C GLU A 344 -18.49 -7.57 17.78
N ASP A 345 -18.58 -7.62 19.11
CA ASP A 345 -19.83 -7.41 19.85
C ASP A 345 -20.41 -6.00 19.64
N GLN A 346 -19.57 -4.96 19.61
CA GLN A 346 -20.00 -3.58 19.30
C GLN A 346 -20.51 -3.43 17.86
N LEU A 347 -19.83 -4.05 16.90
CA LEU A 347 -20.28 -4.10 15.50
C LEU A 347 -21.64 -4.78 15.39
N GLN A 348 -21.82 -5.89 16.09
CA GLN A 348 -23.06 -6.66 16.06
C GLN A 348 -24.21 -5.90 16.76
N GLN A 349 -23.91 -5.10 17.78
CA GLN A 349 -24.85 -4.17 18.39
C GLN A 349 -25.27 -3.05 17.42
N CYS A 350 -24.33 -2.40 16.73
CA CYS A 350 -24.64 -1.38 15.73
C CYS A 350 -25.51 -1.92 14.58
N LEU A 351 -25.23 -3.14 14.11
CA LEU A 351 -26.03 -3.80 13.07
C LEU A 351 -27.44 -4.20 13.56
N SER A 352 -27.58 -4.49 14.86
CA SER A 352 -28.88 -4.81 15.46
C SER A 352 -29.75 -3.57 15.67
N GLU A 353 -29.15 -2.41 16.00
CA GLU A 353 -29.84 -1.12 16.17
C GLU A 353 -30.43 -0.61 14.83
N ASP A 354 -29.76 -0.85 13.70
CA ASP A 354 -30.28 -0.51 12.36
C ASP A 354 -31.44 -1.42 11.90
N SER A 355 -31.59 -2.62 12.48
CA SER A 355 -32.72 -3.51 12.19
C SER A 355 -34.01 -3.15 12.96
N GLY A 356 -33.87 -2.43 14.08
CA GLY A 356 -34.99 -2.00 14.93
C GLY A 356 -35.61 -0.64 14.57
N ALA A 357 -34.96 0.14 13.70
CA ALA A 357 -35.39 1.50 13.35
C ALA A 357 -36.23 1.59 12.06
N PHE A 358 -36.61 0.46 11.43
CA PHE A 358 -37.42 0.43 10.20
C PHE A 358 -38.94 0.27 10.47
N THR A 359 -39.49 1.07 11.36
CA THR A 359 -40.95 1.30 11.40
C THR A 359 -41.24 2.77 11.74
N GLY A 360 -41.05 3.65 10.75
CA GLY A 360 -41.40 5.07 10.85
C GLY A 360 -41.06 5.80 9.57
N SER A 361 -42.08 6.11 8.78
CA SER A 361 -41.98 6.72 7.45
C SER A 361 -41.41 8.14 7.46
N VAL A 362 -40.77 8.51 6.33
CA VAL A 362 -40.43 9.87 5.82
C VAL A 362 -39.13 10.47 6.42
N SER A 363 -38.10 10.91 5.69
CA SER A 363 -37.86 11.18 4.25
C SER A 363 -36.34 11.29 4.03
N LEU A 364 -35.79 10.55 3.07
CA LEU A 364 -34.42 10.76 2.57
C LEU A 364 -34.47 11.68 1.33
N PRO A 365 -33.57 12.67 1.20
CA PRO A 365 -33.46 13.46 -0.02
C PRO A 365 -32.82 12.61 -1.13
N LEU A 366 -33.50 12.67 -2.27
CA LEU A 366 -33.23 11.98 -3.53
C LEU A 366 -31.81 12.23 -4.05
N TYR A 367 -31.10 11.15 -4.40
CA TYR A 367 -30.52 10.94 -5.74
C TYR A 367 -29.88 9.54 -5.80
N LEU A 368 -30.57 8.58 -6.43
CA LEU A 368 -30.00 7.30 -6.86
C LEU A 368 -30.18 7.20 -8.39
N PRO A 369 -29.12 6.90 -9.17
CA PRO A 369 -29.23 6.73 -10.62
C PRO A 369 -30.08 5.51 -11.00
N GLN A 370 -30.85 5.67 -12.08
CA GLN A 370 -31.85 4.71 -12.62
C GLN A 370 -31.27 3.40 -13.20
N THR A 371 -30.04 3.01 -12.91
CA THR A 371 -29.37 1.87 -13.56
C THR A 371 -29.57 0.52 -12.87
N LEU A 372 -30.34 0.44 -11.78
CA LEU A 372 -30.65 -0.84 -11.10
C LEU A 372 -32.04 -1.41 -11.40
N VAL A 373 -32.77 -0.88 -12.38
CA VAL A 373 -34.02 -1.50 -12.86
C VAL A 373 -33.81 -2.04 -14.26
N SER A 374 -33.25 -3.25 -14.35
CA SER A 374 -33.29 -4.10 -15.54
C SER A 374 -33.04 -5.55 -15.12
N LEU A 375 -34.06 -6.20 -14.54
CA LEU A 375 -34.12 -7.66 -14.47
C LEU A 375 -35.03 -8.13 -15.62
N PRO A 376 -34.60 -9.07 -16.48
CA PRO A 376 -35.39 -9.44 -17.65
C PRO A 376 -36.63 -10.25 -17.23
N GLN A 377 -37.76 -9.84 -17.77
CA GLN A 377 -39.04 -10.53 -17.69
C GLN A 377 -39.00 -11.82 -18.50
N THR A 378 -39.41 -12.95 -17.93
CA THR A 378 -40.17 -13.95 -18.68
C THR A 378 -41.09 -14.75 -17.75
N ALA A 379 -42.37 -14.79 -18.13
CA ALA A 379 -43.46 -15.68 -17.71
C ALA A 379 -44.22 -15.37 -16.39
N GLU A 380 -45.25 -14.53 -16.52
CA GLU A 380 -46.53 -14.66 -15.79
C GLU A 380 -47.43 -15.75 -16.43
N PRO A 381 -48.65 -16.09 -15.94
CA PRO A 381 -49.36 -15.66 -14.71
C PRO A 381 -50.01 -16.84 -13.93
N VAL A 382 -50.72 -16.56 -12.81
CA VAL A 382 -52.14 -16.96 -12.60
C VAL A 382 -52.68 -16.44 -11.26
N MET A 383 -53.53 -15.42 -11.39
CA MET A 383 -54.76 -15.05 -10.68
C MET A 383 -55.29 -15.90 -9.50
N ARG A 384 -55.57 -15.23 -8.36
CA ARG A 384 -56.82 -15.24 -7.54
C ARG A 384 -56.51 -14.68 -6.13
N ALA A 385 -56.98 -13.48 -5.78
CA ALA A 385 -58.30 -13.12 -5.24
C ALA A 385 -58.44 -13.28 -3.71
N SER A 386 -59.12 -12.29 -3.10
CA SER A 386 -59.81 -12.30 -1.79
C SER A 386 -59.00 -11.91 -0.55
N THR A 387 -59.48 -11.18 0.47
CA THR A 387 -60.51 -10.13 0.68
C THR A 387 -60.33 -9.65 2.14
N THR A 388 -60.52 -8.35 2.40
CA THR A 388 -61.09 -7.69 3.61
C THR A 388 -61.04 -8.37 4.99
N THR A 389 -60.60 -7.65 6.04
CA THR A 389 -61.46 -7.06 7.11
C THR A 389 -60.66 -6.55 8.33
N SER A 390 -61.08 -5.39 8.83
CA SER A 390 -60.85 -4.83 10.19
C SER A 390 -62.15 -5.07 11.01
N PRO A 391 -62.36 -4.65 12.29
CA PRO A 391 -61.48 -4.13 13.37
C PRO A 391 -61.74 -4.79 14.76
N GLN A 392 -61.07 -4.26 15.79
CA GLN A 392 -61.60 -3.85 17.13
C GLN A 392 -61.04 -4.52 18.42
N ASN A 393 -60.33 -3.67 19.19
CA ASN A 393 -60.53 -3.34 20.62
C ASN A 393 -60.21 -4.37 21.74
N LYS A 394 -59.20 -4.06 22.59
CA LYS A 394 -59.36 -3.54 23.98
C LYS A 394 -58.09 -3.70 24.84
N ARG A 395 -57.71 -2.58 25.49
CA ARG A 395 -57.29 -2.40 26.92
C ARG A 395 -56.03 -3.14 27.41
N THR A 396 -55.22 -2.66 28.37
CA THR A 396 -55.07 -1.42 29.17
C THR A 396 -53.89 -1.70 30.11
N GLY A 397 -53.04 -0.68 30.35
CA GLY A 397 -52.05 -0.63 31.45
C GLY A 397 -50.72 -1.31 31.12
N GLU A 398 -49.54 -0.74 31.31
CA GLU A 398 -49.12 0.15 32.39
C GLU A 398 -48.18 1.26 31.87
N GLN A 399 -48.39 2.45 32.40
CA GLN A 399 -47.65 3.68 32.11
C GLN A 399 -46.73 3.96 33.30
N LEU A 400 -45.41 3.97 33.08
CA LEU A 400 -44.45 4.64 33.97
C LEU A 400 -43.36 5.32 33.12
N GLN A 401 -43.72 6.52 32.68
CA GLN A 401 -42.91 7.73 32.45
C GLN A 401 -41.59 7.61 31.67
N LEU A 402 -41.72 7.60 30.33
CA LEU A 402 -40.71 8.18 29.45
C LEU A 402 -40.97 9.70 29.41
N SER A 403 -40.13 10.47 30.10
CA SER A 403 -40.17 11.93 30.02
C SER A 403 -39.68 12.35 28.64
N GLU A 404 -40.59 12.95 27.87
CA GLU A 404 -40.29 13.69 26.64
C GLU A 404 -39.19 14.72 26.90
N VAL A 405 -38.03 14.55 26.26
CA VAL A 405 -37.12 15.67 25.98
C VAL A 405 -37.00 15.79 24.47
N THR A 406 -38.02 16.42 23.91
CA THR A 406 -37.97 17.01 22.58
C THR A 406 -36.94 18.13 22.56
N GLY A 407 -35.97 18.03 21.64
CA GLY A 407 -35.28 19.19 21.08
C GLY A 407 -33.98 19.60 21.75
N THR A 408 -32.93 18.77 21.70
CA THR A 408 -31.57 19.33 21.76
C THR A 408 -31.30 20.07 20.46
N SER A 409 -31.02 21.37 20.59
CA SER A 409 -30.74 22.24 19.46
C SER A 409 -29.53 21.73 18.67
N LEU A 410 -29.50 21.95 17.35
CA LEU A 410 -28.41 21.52 16.47
C LEU A 410 -27.03 21.99 16.98
N THR A 411 -27.01 23.13 17.65
CA THR A 411 -25.86 23.71 18.35
C THR A 411 -25.35 22.90 19.54
N GLU A 412 -26.23 22.23 20.30
CA GLU A 412 -25.83 21.35 21.40
C GLU A 412 -25.26 20.03 20.88
N ARG A 413 -25.81 19.50 19.79
CA ARG A 413 -25.26 18.31 19.11
C ARG A 413 -23.87 18.59 18.53
N LEU A 414 -23.66 19.77 17.94
CA LEU A 414 -22.35 20.19 17.45
C LEU A 414 -21.33 20.36 18.59
N LYS A 415 -21.72 20.99 19.70
CA LYS A 415 -20.86 21.09 20.90
C LYS A 415 -20.53 19.73 21.49
N HIS A 416 -21.48 18.81 21.48
CA HIS A 416 -21.26 17.44 21.94
C HIS A 416 -20.27 16.69 21.05
N LEU A 417 -20.42 16.77 19.73
CA LEU A 417 -19.47 16.19 18.77
C LEU A 417 -18.08 16.81 18.87
N GLU A 418 -17.98 18.13 19.06
CA GLU A 418 -16.70 18.79 19.28
C GLU A 418 -16.03 18.33 20.59
N GLY A 419 -16.82 18.03 21.63
CA GLY A 419 -16.36 17.40 22.86
C GLY A 419 -15.83 15.99 22.63
N LEU A 420 -16.55 15.16 21.86
CA LEU A 420 -16.12 13.79 21.52
C LEU A 420 -14.84 13.77 20.68
N ILE A 421 -14.72 14.66 19.68
CA ILE A 421 -13.51 14.77 18.85
C ILE A 421 -12.30 15.19 19.70
N ARG A 422 -12.51 16.08 20.68
CA ARG A 422 -11.45 16.50 21.60
C ARG A 422 -11.01 15.36 22.50
N SER A 423 -11.97 14.63 23.09
CA SER A 423 -11.70 13.46 23.92
C SER A 423 -10.96 12.37 23.16
N SER A 424 -11.38 12.09 21.91
CA SER A 424 -10.73 11.10 21.05
C SER A 424 -9.29 11.49 20.70
N ARG A 425 -8.99 12.78 20.49
CA ARG A 425 -7.62 13.25 20.27
C ARG A 425 -6.74 13.14 21.52
N GLU A 426 -7.31 13.39 22.69
CA GLU A 426 -6.59 13.24 23.95
C GLU A 426 -6.25 11.76 24.21
N GLU A 427 -7.15 10.84 23.84
CA GLU A 427 -6.91 9.40 23.89
C GLU A 427 -5.87 8.93 22.86
N GLU A 428 -5.87 9.49 21.65
CA GLU A 428 -4.86 9.22 20.62
C GLU A 428 -3.45 9.63 21.09
N VAL A 429 -3.33 10.82 21.70
CA VAL A 429 -2.06 11.30 22.27
C VAL A 429 -1.63 10.45 23.47
N ALA A 430 -2.56 10.03 24.33
CA ALA A 430 -2.24 9.13 25.43
C ALA A 430 -1.74 7.76 24.95
N SER A 431 -2.34 7.24 23.87
CA SER A 431 -1.95 5.99 23.22
C SER A 431 -0.59 6.10 22.55
N GLU A 432 -0.30 7.22 21.88
CA GLU A 432 1.01 7.51 21.28
C GLU A 432 2.11 7.59 22.35
N LEU A 433 1.85 8.23 23.50
CA LEU A 433 2.78 8.28 24.63
C LEU A 433 2.99 6.90 25.26
N HIS A 434 1.95 6.07 25.36
CA HIS A 434 2.07 4.70 25.86
C HIS A 434 2.91 3.83 24.92
N LEU A 435 2.68 3.93 23.61
CA LEU A 435 3.49 3.26 22.58
C LEU A 435 4.94 3.72 22.59
N SER A 436 5.18 5.02 22.76
CA SER A 436 6.53 5.58 22.87
C SER A 436 7.26 5.04 24.10
N ALA A 437 6.57 4.93 25.25
CA ALA A 437 7.14 4.36 26.46
C ALA A 437 7.41 2.85 26.36
N LEU A 438 6.59 2.10 25.62
CA LEU A 438 6.83 0.68 25.33
C LEU A 438 8.05 0.49 24.42
N LEU A 439 8.25 1.36 23.43
CA LEU A 439 9.40 1.31 22.54
C LEU A 439 10.71 1.66 23.27
N ASP A 440 10.69 2.64 24.18
CA ASP A 440 11.86 2.99 25.00
C ASP A 440 12.27 1.86 25.98
N MET A 441 11.36 0.94 26.34
CA MET A 441 11.70 -0.23 27.15
C MET A 441 12.30 -1.40 26.35
N VAL A 442 12.22 -1.38 25.02
CA VAL A 442 12.80 -2.41 24.14
C VAL A 442 14.29 -2.12 23.83
N ASP A 443 14.76 -0.91 24.10
CA ASP A 443 16.15 -0.46 23.90
C ASP A 443 17.02 -0.49 25.19
N ILE A 444 16.64 -1.27 26.22
CA ILE A 444 17.46 -1.53 27.43
C ILE A 444 18.00 -2.96 27.48
#